data_AF-A0A7W1H6D9-F1
#
_entry.id   AF-A0A7W1H6D9-F1
#
_cell.length_a   1.000
_cell.length_b   1.000
_cell.length_c   1.000
_cell.angle_alpha   90.00
_cell.angle_beta   90.00
_cell.angle_gamma   90.00
#
_symmetry.space_group_name_H-M   'P 1'
#
loop_
_entity.id
_entity.type
_entity.pdbx_description
1 polymer ?
#
loop_
_entity_poly.entity_id
_entity_poly.type
_entity_poly.pdbx_seq_one_letter_code
_entity_poly.pdbx_strand_id
1 'polypeptide(L)'
;MFLLILDSLGSTELFFILLMALVFFGPRKLPQLSRSLGKNIAEFRKASEDFKRTWEREVAFEESHLDTGKAPSQHPEDNSILNSENPHRRFPEPMIEPVPAAESVGRQPMSNATNPYALSAEADETRDDPMKSEPPRKQDWL
;
A
#
# COMPACT_ATOMS: atom_id res chain seq x y z
N MET A 1 9.73 27.37 -33.22
CA MET A 1 9.02 28.13 -32.16
C MET A 1 8.30 27.21 -31.18
N PHE A 2 7.44 26.28 -31.64
CA PHE A 2 6.69 25.38 -30.74
C PHE A 2 7.55 24.38 -29.94
N LEU A 3 8.69 23.95 -30.51
CA LEU A 3 9.62 23.00 -29.87
C LEU A 3 10.45 23.65 -28.75
N LEU A 4 10.76 24.94 -28.86
CA LEU A 4 11.46 25.69 -27.80
C LEU A 4 10.59 25.88 -26.56
N ILE A 5 9.26 25.84 -26.70
CA ILE A 5 8.33 25.92 -25.57
C ILE A 5 8.46 24.65 -24.72
N LEU A 6 8.62 23.48 -25.33
CA LEU A 6 8.76 22.19 -24.63
C LEU A 6 10.09 22.05 -23.90
N ASP A 7 11.18 22.58 -24.46
CA ASP A 7 12.51 22.60 -23.83
C ASP A 7 12.58 23.60 -22.65
N SER A 8 11.77 24.67 -22.72
CA SER A 8 11.62 25.67 -21.67
C SER A 8 10.42 25.42 -20.73
N LEU A 9 9.74 24.26 -20.82
CA LEU A 9 8.64 23.92 -19.91
C LEU A 9 9.21 23.67 -18.51
N GLY A 10 9.26 24.73 -17.71
CA GLY A 10 9.53 24.66 -16.30
C GLY A 10 8.37 24.05 -15.53
N SER A 11 8.59 23.88 -14.23
CA SER A 11 7.55 23.49 -13.28
C SER A 11 6.35 24.44 -13.31
N THR A 12 6.58 25.72 -13.57
CA THR A 12 5.55 26.77 -13.65
C THR A 12 4.60 26.56 -14.82
N GLU A 13 5.11 26.33 -16.02
CA GLU A 13 4.30 26.13 -17.23
C GLU A 13 3.49 24.83 -17.13
N LEU A 14 4.08 23.75 -16.60
CA LEU A 14 3.35 22.51 -16.32
C LEU A 14 2.19 22.75 -15.34
N PHE A 15 2.41 23.56 -14.30
CA PHE A 15 1.36 23.91 -13.34
C PHE A 15 0.24 24.72 -14.00
N PHE A 16 0.56 25.62 -14.92
CA PHE A 16 -0.43 26.41 -15.65
C PHE A 16 -1.31 25.55 -16.57
N ILE A 17 -0.69 24.63 -17.33
CA ILE A 17 -1.41 23.67 -18.18
C ILE A 17 -2.26 22.72 -17.31
N LEU A 18 -1.71 22.25 -16.20
CA LEU A 18 -2.43 21.43 -15.23
C LEU A 18 -3.66 22.18 -14.70
N LEU A 19 -3.53 23.44 -14.33
CA LEU A 19 -4.65 24.25 -13.84
C LEU A 19 -5.75 24.41 -14.89
N MET A 20 -5.39 24.69 -16.16
CA MET A 20 -6.35 24.72 -17.27
C MET A 20 -7.04 23.37 -17.45
N ALA A 21 -6.29 22.26 -17.41
CA ALA A 21 -6.87 20.92 -17.46
C ALA A 21 -7.80 20.65 -16.26
N LEU A 22 -7.46 21.12 -15.06
CA LEU A 22 -8.32 21.02 -13.87
C LEU A 22 -9.61 21.84 -14.02
N VAL A 23 -9.60 22.95 -14.74
CA VAL A 23 -10.82 23.73 -14.98
C VAL A 23 -11.73 22.99 -15.98
N PHE A 24 -11.18 22.47 -17.08
CA PHE A 24 -11.97 21.75 -18.08
C PHE A 24 -12.44 20.38 -17.61
N PHE A 25 -11.54 19.58 -17.03
CA PHE A 25 -11.84 18.22 -16.58
C PHE A 25 -12.32 18.18 -15.14
N GLY A 26 -11.86 19.07 -14.26
CA GLY A 26 -12.17 19.05 -12.83
C GLY A 26 -11.06 18.38 -11.99
N PRO A 27 -10.74 18.91 -10.78
CA PRO A 27 -9.72 18.34 -9.89
C PRO A 27 -10.06 16.94 -9.37
N ARG A 28 -11.34 16.54 -9.42
CA ARG A 28 -11.78 15.20 -9.03
C ARG A 28 -11.62 14.16 -10.15
N LYS A 29 -11.66 14.59 -11.42
CA LYS A 29 -11.69 13.68 -12.58
C LYS A 29 -10.30 13.18 -12.95
N LEU A 30 -9.27 14.02 -12.90
CA LEU A 30 -7.88 13.60 -13.13
C LEU A 30 -7.40 12.47 -12.20
N PRO A 31 -7.55 12.54 -10.86
CA PRO A 31 -7.15 11.44 -9.98
C PRO A 31 -8.03 10.20 -10.14
N GLN A 32 -9.30 10.37 -10.53
CA GLN A 32 -10.18 9.25 -10.82
C GLN A 32 -9.72 8.50 -12.09
N LEU A 33 -9.41 9.23 -13.16
CA LEU A 33 -8.87 8.70 -14.43
C LEU A 33 -7.51 8.05 -14.23
N SER A 34 -6.61 8.66 -13.44
CA SER A 34 -5.29 8.08 -13.17
C SER A 34 -5.37 6.80 -12.34
N ARG A 35 -6.33 6.70 -11.40
CA ARG A 35 -6.57 5.46 -10.65
C ARG A 35 -7.07 4.33 -11.55
N SER A 36 -8.03 4.60 -12.44
CA SER A 36 -8.51 3.59 -13.38
C SER A 36 -7.42 3.19 -14.38
N LEU A 37 -6.71 4.15 -14.94
CA LEU A 37 -5.61 3.90 -15.88
C LEU A 37 -4.46 3.16 -15.18
N GLY A 38 -4.15 3.51 -13.94
CA GLY A 38 -3.12 2.85 -13.14
C GLY A 38 -3.46 1.41 -12.80
N LYS A 39 -4.73 1.08 -12.52
CA LYS A 39 -5.17 -0.31 -12.40
C LYS A 39 -4.95 -1.08 -13.70
N ASN A 40 -5.40 -0.53 -14.82
CA ASN A 40 -5.24 -1.16 -16.12
C ASN A 40 -3.75 -1.36 -16.48
N ILE A 41 -2.89 -0.39 -16.18
CA ILE A 41 -1.44 -0.49 -16.41
C ILE A 41 -0.81 -1.56 -15.51
N ALA A 42 -1.28 -1.72 -14.27
CA ALA A 42 -0.77 -2.72 -13.33
C ALA A 42 -1.17 -4.13 -13.77
N GLU A 43 -2.41 -4.32 -14.20
CA GLU A 43 -2.89 -5.58 -14.78
C GLU A 43 -2.15 -5.91 -16.09
N PHE A 44 -1.95 -4.92 -16.95
CA PHE A 44 -1.17 -5.07 -18.18
C PHE A 44 0.30 -5.45 -17.90
N ARG A 45 0.93 -4.83 -16.89
CA ARG A 45 2.29 -5.19 -16.45
C ARG A 45 2.35 -6.63 -15.94
N LYS A 46 1.37 -7.07 -15.15
CA LYS A 46 1.30 -8.45 -14.66
C LYS A 46 1.17 -9.45 -15.81
N ALA A 47 0.25 -9.19 -16.74
CA ALA A 47 0.11 -10.03 -17.93
C ALA A 47 1.39 -10.04 -18.77
N SER A 48 2.02 -8.87 -18.97
CA SER A 48 3.31 -8.75 -19.69
C SER A 48 4.42 -9.56 -19.04
N GLU A 49 4.48 -9.58 -17.71
CA GLU A 49 5.44 -10.38 -16.95
C GLU A 49 5.19 -11.89 -17.12
N ASP A 50 3.92 -12.32 -17.11
CA ASP A 50 3.54 -13.72 -17.37
C ASP A 50 3.88 -14.15 -18.81
N PHE A 51 3.69 -13.25 -19.79
CA PHE A 51 4.12 -13.47 -21.18
C PHE A 51 5.64 -13.59 -21.28
N LYS A 52 6.38 -12.71 -20.61
CA LYS A 52 7.85 -12.74 -20.58
C LYS A 52 8.35 -14.06 -19.99
N ARG A 53 7.77 -14.54 -18.88
CA ARG A 53 8.12 -15.82 -18.25
C ARG A 53 7.84 -17.02 -19.15
N THR A 54 6.70 -17.00 -19.85
CA THR A 54 6.35 -18.06 -20.81
C THR A 54 7.32 -18.07 -21.99
N TRP A 55 7.65 -16.89 -22.51
CA TRP A 55 8.61 -16.75 -23.61
C TRP A 55 10.02 -17.20 -23.22
N GLU A 56 10.52 -16.77 -22.05
CA GLU A 56 11.83 -17.21 -21.53
C GLU A 56 11.88 -18.72 -21.30
N ARG A 57 10.78 -19.32 -20.82
CA ARG A 57 10.69 -20.77 -20.67
C ARG A 57 10.75 -21.48 -22.02
N GLU A 58 10.03 -21.01 -23.03
CA GLU A 58 10.01 -21.63 -24.36
C GLU A 58 11.38 -21.50 -25.05
N VAL A 59 12.00 -20.31 -25.00
CA VAL A 59 13.33 -20.05 -25.57
C VAL A 59 14.41 -20.89 -24.86
N ALA A 60 14.34 -21.02 -23.53
CA ALA A 60 15.26 -21.88 -22.78
C ALA A 60 15.07 -23.39 -23.12
N PHE A 61 13.85 -23.81 -23.44
CA PHE A 61 13.57 -25.17 -23.89
C PHE A 61 14.15 -25.43 -25.30
N GLU A 62 14.06 -24.47 -26.21
CA GLU A 62 14.67 -24.57 -27.55
C GLU A 62 16.21 -24.60 -27.49
N GLU A 63 16.83 -23.84 -26.59
CA GLU A 63 18.29 -23.84 -26.39
C GLU A 63 18.78 -25.19 -25.82
N SER A 64 17.99 -25.82 -24.93
CA SER A 64 18.33 -27.14 -24.34
C SER A 64 18.28 -28.31 -25.34
N HIS A 65 17.54 -28.17 -26.45
CA HIS A 65 17.47 -29.19 -27.50
C HIS A 65 18.59 -29.07 -28.55
N LEU A 66 19.40 -28.01 -28.52
CA LEU A 66 20.57 -27.83 -29.39
C LEU A 66 21.90 -28.17 -28.71
N ASP A 67 21.90 -28.41 -27.39
CA ASP A 67 23.11 -28.62 -26.59
C ASP A 67 23.07 -29.93 -25.77
N THR A 68 22.79 -31.07 -26.43
CA THR A 68 23.15 -32.39 -25.88
C THR A 68 24.65 -32.59 -26.06
N GLY A 69 25.45 -31.88 -25.25
CA GLY A 69 26.91 -31.88 -25.40
C GLY A 69 27.73 -31.34 -24.23
N LYS A 70 27.13 -30.90 -23.11
CA LYS A 70 27.92 -30.46 -21.95
C LYS A 70 27.25 -30.78 -20.62
N ALA A 71 28.00 -31.51 -19.78
CA ALA A 71 27.59 -32.08 -18.51
C ALA A 71 27.11 -31.02 -17.47
N PRO A 72 26.18 -31.37 -16.57
CA PRO A 72 25.67 -30.46 -15.56
C PRO A 72 26.63 -30.39 -14.37
N SER A 73 27.28 -29.25 -14.20
CA SER A 73 27.94 -28.87 -12.95
C SER A 73 27.21 -27.67 -12.36
N GLN A 74 26.05 -27.91 -11.75
CA GLN A 74 25.41 -26.94 -10.86
C GLN A 74 25.64 -27.38 -9.42
N HIS A 75 26.65 -26.76 -8.82
CA HIS A 75 26.91 -26.78 -7.39
C HIS A 75 25.81 -25.96 -6.69
N PRO A 76 24.99 -26.56 -5.82
CA PRO A 76 23.91 -25.85 -5.14
C PRO A 76 24.45 -25.12 -3.92
N GLU A 77 25.00 -23.91 -4.08
CA GLU A 77 25.37 -23.07 -2.94
C GLU A 77 25.14 -21.60 -3.30
N ASP A 78 23.92 -21.09 -3.09
CA ASP A 78 23.78 -19.69 -2.68
C ASP A 78 22.46 -19.43 -1.94
N ASN A 79 22.38 -19.98 -0.74
CA ASN A 79 21.45 -19.57 0.31
C ASN A 79 22.24 -18.93 1.48
N SER A 80 23.25 -18.13 1.16
CA SER A 80 23.99 -17.35 2.16
C SER A 80 23.27 -16.03 2.47
N ILE A 81 22.65 -15.96 3.64
CA ILE A 81 22.04 -14.74 4.23
C ILE A 81 23.11 -13.69 4.64
N LEU A 82 24.39 -13.93 4.36
CA LEU A 82 25.49 -13.08 4.79
C LEU A 82 26.22 -12.46 3.60
N ASN A 83 25.57 -11.51 2.92
CA ASN A 83 26.32 -10.49 2.19
C ASN A 83 26.88 -9.49 3.22
N SER A 84 28.03 -9.84 3.79
CA SER A 84 28.78 -9.01 4.72
C SER A 84 29.63 -7.99 3.95
N GLU A 85 29.01 -6.95 3.40
CA GLU A 85 29.78 -5.75 3.02
C GLU A 85 28.93 -4.48 2.98
N ASN A 86 28.79 -3.81 4.13
CA ASN A 86 28.76 -2.36 4.17
C ASN A 86 29.56 -1.87 5.40
N PRO A 87 30.71 -1.19 5.17
CA PRO A 87 31.72 -0.87 6.17
C PRO A 87 31.27 0.27 7.11
N HIS A 88 31.70 0.22 8.36
CA HIS A 88 31.72 1.36 9.29
C HIS A 88 30.47 2.28 9.30
N ARG A 89 29.29 1.74 9.64
CA ARG A 89 28.36 2.56 10.44
C ARG A 89 28.88 2.62 11.88
N ARG A 90 29.89 3.45 12.12
CA ARG A 90 30.21 3.89 13.48
C ARG A 90 29.12 4.87 13.87
N PHE A 91 28.02 4.34 14.40
CA PHE A 91 27.09 5.16 15.16
C PHE A 91 27.91 5.80 16.29
N PRO A 92 27.86 7.13 16.49
CA PRO A 92 28.46 7.71 17.68
C PRO A 92 27.83 7.02 18.88
N GLU A 93 28.67 6.55 19.82
CA GLU A 93 28.16 5.97 21.05
C GLU A 93 27.22 6.99 21.70
N PRO A 94 25.99 6.59 22.06
CA PRO A 94 25.09 7.49 22.75
C PRO A 94 25.73 7.83 24.10
N MET A 95 26.12 9.09 24.27
CA MET A 95 26.56 9.61 25.55
C MET A 95 25.33 9.67 26.47
N ILE A 96 25.20 8.67 27.34
CA ILE A 96 24.14 8.65 28.36
C ILE A 96 24.54 9.64 29.45
N GLU A 97 24.04 10.87 29.39
CA GLU A 97 24.12 11.77 30.55
C GLU A 97 23.19 11.26 31.66
N PRO A 98 23.67 11.12 32.91
CA PRO A 98 22.82 10.72 34.01
C PRO A 98 21.77 11.81 34.25
N VAL A 99 20.50 11.44 34.09
CA VAL A 99 19.36 12.31 34.37
C VAL A 99 19.44 12.74 35.85
N PRO A 100 19.44 14.06 36.16
CA PRO A 100 19.51 14.52 37.54
C PRO A 100 18.29 14.01 38.32
N ALA A 101 18.54 13.37 39.46
CA ALA A 101 17.50 12.76 40.31
C ALA A 101 16.40 13.75 40.77
N ALA A 102 16.64 15.05 40.64
CA ALA A 102 15.71 16.13 40.96
C ALA A 102 14.49 16.22 40.01
N GLU A 103 14.55 15.62 38.81
CA GLU A 103 13.44 15.63 37.83
C GLU A 103 12.67 14.29 37.76
N SER A 104 12.75 13.47 38.81
CA SER A 104 11.93 12.26 38.91
C SER A 104 10.48 12.61 39.31
N VAL A 105 9.61 12.81 38.30
CA VAL A 105 8.17 12.96 38.52
C VAL A 105 7.60 11.63 39.02
N GLY A 106 7.15 11.60 40.28
CA GLY A 106 6.55 10.44 40.91
C GLY A 106 5.31 9.95 40.15
N ARG A 107 5.24 8.64 39.92
CA ARG A 107 4.09 7.98 39.26
C ARG A 107 2.86 8.08 40.17
N GLN A 108 1.91 8.95 39.83
CA GLN A 108 0.61 8.97 40.52
C GLN A 108 -0.24 7.79 40.05
N PRO A 109 -0.85 7.00 40.97
CA PRO A 109 -1.76 5.93 40.59
C PRO A 109 -3.05 6.54 39.99
N MET A 110 -3.35 6.23 38.74
CA MET A 110 -4.63 6.60 38.12
C MET A 110 -5.77 5.85 38.84
N SER A 111 -6.70 6.58 39.44
CA SER A 111 -7.76 6.00 40.27
C SER A 111 -9.10 5.75 39.57
N ASN A 112 -9.26 5.99 38.26
CA ASN A 112 -10.57 5.86 37.63
C ASN A 112 -10.55 4.93 36.42
N ALA A 113 -10.79 3.65 36.67
CA ALA A 113 -11.31 2.72 35.67
C ALA A 113 -12.79 3.05 35.40
N THR A 114 -13.04 4.10 34.61
CA THR A 114 -14.38 4.39 34.10
C THR A 114 -14.65 3.42 32.96
N ASN A 115 -15.50 2.43 33.22
CA ASN A 115 -15.93 1.41 32.25
C ASN A 115 -16.69 2.09 31.09
N PRO A 116 -16.18 2.07 29.84
CA PRO A 116 -16.81 2.73 28.70
C PRO A 116 -18.11 2.05 28.23
N TYR A 117 -18.49 0.90 28.81
CA TYR A 117 -19.73 0.19 28.48
C TYR A 117 -20.95 0.66 29.29
N ALA A 118 -20.79 1.63 30.20
CA ALA A 118 -21.91 2.18 30.99
C ALA A 118 -22.77 3.23 30.24
N LEU A 119 -22.55 3.44 28.94
CA LEU A 119 -23.27 4.44 28.13
C LEU A 119 -24.19 3.81 27.08
N SER A 120 -24.93 2.76 27.44
CA SER A 120 -25.91 2.15 26.51
C SER A 120 -27.15 1.56 27.18
N ALA A 121 -27.34 1.81 28.47
CA ALA A 121 -28.62 1.62 29.15
C ALA A 121 -29.11 3.00 29.58
N GLU A 122 -30.41 3.24 29.43
CA GLU A 122 -31.12 4.51 29.68
C GLU A 122 -31.11 5.55 28.55
N ALA A 123 -32.11 5.43 27.66
CA ALA A 123 -33.12 6.47 27.38
C ALA A 123 -33.46 6.56 25.88
N ASP A 124 -34.38 5.71 25.43
CA ASP A 124 -35.34 6.08 24.39
C ASP A 124 -36.71 5.51 24.77
N GLU A 125 -37.37 6.19 25.69
CA GLU A 125 -38.77 5.96 26.04
C GLU A 125 -39.55 7.20 25.62
N THR A 126 -40.00 7.22 24.37
CA THR A 126 -41.07 8.13 23.94
C THR A 126 -42.04 7.42 23.00
N ARG A 127 -43.10 6.88 23.62
CA ARG A 127 -44.51 6.98 23.23
C ARG A 127 -44.97 6.41 21.87
N ASP A 128 -45.79 5.37 22.01
CA ASP A 128 -47.08 5.14 21.34
C ASP A 128 -47.11 4.93 19.81
N ASP A 129 -47.30 3.68 19.36
CA ASP A 129 -48.59 3.22 18.83
C ASP A 129 -48.59 1.69 18.57
N PRO A 130 -49.71 0.95 18.84
CA PRO A 130 -49.79 -0.49 18.76
C PRO A 130 -50.34 -0.93 17.40
N MET A 131 -49.49 -1.46 16.52
CA MET A 131 -49.96 -2.16 15.32
C MET A 131 -48.99 -3.29 14.93
N LYS A 132 -49.19 -4.44 15.58
CA LYS A 132 -49.28 -5.77 14.95
C LYS A 132 -48.53 -5.96 13.62
N SER A 133 -47.42 -6.69 13.65
CA SER A 133 -47.21 -7.79 12.69
C SER A 133 -46.20 -8.81 13.24
N GLU A 134 -46.72 -10.03 13.36
CA GLU A 134 -46.13 -11.27 13.86
C GLU A 134 -44.97 -11.76 12.96
N PRO A 135 -43.84 -12.26 13.50
CA PRO A 135 -42.82 -12.94 12.69
C PRO A 135 -42.94 -14.48 12.81
N PRO A 136 -42.28 -15.28 11.96
CA PRO A 136 -42.47 -15.51 10.53
C PRO A 136 -42.88 -16.98 10.23
N ARG A 137 -43.69 -17.29 9.20
CA ARG A 137 -43.98 -18.68 8.82
C ARG A 137 -42.90 -19.27 7.90
N LYS A 138 -42.25 -20.34 8.38
CA LYS A 138 -41.19 -21.11 7.69
C LYS A 138 -41.71 -22.02 6.55
N GLN A 139 -42.74 -21.61 5.80
CA GLN A 139 -43.42 -22.46 4.81
C GLN A 139 -43.57 -21.84 3.40
N ASP A 140 -43.05 -20.62 3.15
CA ASP A 140 -43.36 -19.85 1.92
C ASP A 140 -42.19 -19.65 0.92
N TRP A 141 -41.16 -20.52 0.88
CA TRP A 141 -40.19 -20.48 -0.24
C TRP A 141 -39.81 -21.84 -0.83
N LEU A 142 -40.63 -22.87 -0.62
CA LEU A 142 -40.61 -24.04 -1.51
C LEU A 142 -41.26 -23.69 -2.85
#